data_AF-A0A2A9MEJ3-F1
#
_entry.id   AF-A0A2A9MEJ3-F1
#
_cell.length_a   1.000
_cell.length_b   1.000
_cell.length_c   1.000
_cell.angle_alpha   90.00
_cell.angle_beta   90.00
_cell.angle_gamma   90.00
#
_symmetry.space_group_name_H-M   'P 1'
#
loop_
_entity.id
_entity.type
_entity.pdbx_description
1 polymer ?
#
loop_
_entity_poly.entity_id
_entity_poly.type
_entity_poly.pdbx_seq_one_letter_code
_entity_poly.pdbx_strand_id
1 'polypeptide(L)'
;MEGSSIGLKKSPFLKFRSQKRRPLYWLLGVTAALIILTCGVPTTSLSLAASKSDIKDLKNVTKQLKKETKKTRKKKEKFEKKRSKFERASSRQRDKARKKMEEAQVKFRDCQERLRGLVEKTQAIMGRLRSGTSQLSMKDQREAEKQLRKSDEQLGRARHLLNF
;
A
#
# COMPACT_ATOMS: atom_id res chain seq x y z
N MET A 1 -38.01 41.79 -58.99
CA MET A 1 -37.23 40.53 -59.01
C MET A 1 -36.58 40.41 -57.66
N GLU A 2 -37.33 39.85 -56.72
CA GLU A 2 -37.09 39.92 -55.28
C GLU A 2 -36.49 38.60 -54.80
N GLY A 3 -35.46 38.69 -53.97
CA GLY A 3 -35.01 37.59 -53.13
C GLY A 3 -35.90 37.45 -51.90
N SER A 4 -36.19 36.20 -51.52
CA SER A 4 -36.73 35.79 -50.23
C SER A 4 -36.67 34.26 -50.17
N SER A 5 -35.96 33.64 -49.24
CA SER A 5 -36.29 33.42 -47.82
C SER A 5 -36.76 31.97 -47.58
N ILE A 6 -35.94 31.25 -46.79
CA ILE A 6 -36.30 30.34 -45.69
C ILE A 6 -37.34 29.23 -45.97
N GLY A 7 -36.92 27.97 -45.81
CA GLY A 7 -37.80 26.81 -45.89
C GLY A 7 -37.41 25.65 -44.98
N LEU A 8 -37.71 25.79 -43.69
CA LEU A 8 -37.92 24.69 -42.73
C LEU A 8 -38.84 23.60 -43.31
N LYS A 9 -38.51 22.32 -43.10
CA LYS A 9 -39.42 21.18 -42.87
C LYS A 9 -38.58 19.93 -42.57
N LYS A 10 -38.32 19.59 -41.30
CA LYS A 10 -39.15 18.67 -40.49
C LYS A 10 -39.82 17.60 -41.37
N SER A 11 -39.18 16.44 -41.49
CA SER A 11 -39.84 15.18 -41.85
C SER A 11 -40.37 14.51 -40.57
N PRO A 12 -41.70 14.36 -40.42
CA PRO A 12 -42.29 13.68 -39.29
C PRO A 12 -42.43 12.17 -39.59
N PHE A 13 -42.18 11.41 -38.54
CA PHE A 13 -42.95 10.26 -38.07
C PHE A 13 -43.31 9.10 -39.03
N LEU A 14 -42.82 7.94 -38.56
CA LEU A 14 -43.50 6.64 -38.46
C LEU A 14 -43.63 5.77 -39.71
N LYS A 15 -42.89 4.66 -39.66
CA LYS A 15 -43.53 3.34 -39.52
C LYS A 15 -42.67 2.36 -38.73
N PHE A 16 -43.18 2.01 -37.55
CA PHE A 16 -42.81 0.84 -36.76
C PHE A 16 -42.95 -0.45 -37.58
N ARG A 17 -41.90 -1.28 -37.58
CA ARG A 17 -41.97 -2.76 -37.67
C ARG A 17 -40.63 -3.31 -37.16
N SER A 18 -40.48 -3.43 -35.85
CA SER A 18 -40.88 -4.58 -35.03
C SER A 18 -40.00 -5.82 -35.24
N GLN A 19 -39.34 -6.17 -34.13
CA GLN A 19 -39.00 -7.52 -33.70
C GLN A 19 -38.15 -8.38 -34.65
N LYS A 20 -36.82 -8.36 -34.45
CA LYS A 20 -35.95 -9.57 -34.58
C LYS A 20 -34.46 -9.34 -34.30
N ARG A 21 -34.01 -8.14 -33.90
CA ARG A 21 -32.58 -7.87 -33.63
C ARG A 21 -32.23 -7.55 -32.17
N ARG A 22 -33.19 -7.66 -31.25
CA ARG A 22 -32.94 -7.43 -29.81
C ARG A 22 -32.25 -8.59 -29.07
N PRO A 23 -32.40 -9.88 -29.43
CA PRO A 23 -31.78 -10.93 -28.62
C PRO A 23 -30.26 -10.99 -28.80
N LEU A 24 -29.73 -10.53 -29.95
CA LEU A 24 -28.28 -10.56 -30.22
C LEU A 24 -27.50 -9.54 -29.37
N TYR A 25 -28.04 -8.33 -29.19
CA TYR A 25 -27.42 -7.32 -28.32
C TYR A 25 -27.54 -7.66 -26.84
N TRP A 26 -28.64 -8.31 -26.45
CA TRP A 26 -28.79 -8.84 -25.09
C TRP A 26 -27.82 -9.98 -24.84
N LEU A 27 -27.64 -10.90 -25.81
CA LEU A 27 -26.62 -11.95 -25.72
C LEU A 27 -25.21 -11.37 -25.65
N LEU A 28 -24.88 -10.35 -26.45
CA LEU A 28 -23.57 -9.67 -26.40
C LEU A 28 -23.32 -8.97 -25.07
N GLY A 29 -24.35 -8.33 -24.49
CA GLY A 29 -24.25 -7.73 -23.15
C GLY A 29 -24.06 -8.77 -22.05
N VAL A 30 -24.79 -9.89 -22.14
CA VAL A 30 -24.71 -11.00 -21.17
C VAL A 30 -23.40 -11.78 -21.32
N THR A 31 -22.87 -11.98 -22.54
CA THR A 31 -21.53 -12.59 -22.73
C THR A 31 -20.42 -11.66 -22.29
N ALA A 32 -20.50 -10.34 -22.54
CA ALA A 32 -19.52 -9.40 -21.99
C ALA A 32 -19.55 -9.38 -20.44
N ALA A 33 -20.75 -9.42 -19.84
CA ALA A 33 -20.90 -9.50 -18.38
C ALA A 33 -20.41 -10.85 -17.82
N LEU A 34 -20.68 -11.97 -18.51
CA LEU A 34 -20.19 -13.29 -18.13
C LEU A 34 -18.69 -13.40 -18.29
N ILE A 35 -18.07 -12.83 -19.32
CA ILE A 35 -16.60 -12.82 -19.49
C ILE A 35 -15.95 -12.02 -18.35
N ILE A 36 -16.54 -10.90 -17.91
CA ILE A 36 -16.07 -10.17 -16.72
C ILE A 36 -16.20 -11.03 -15.45
N LEU A 37 -17.23 -11.88 -15.36
CA LEU A 37 -17.52 -12.71 -14.18
C LEU A 37 -16.72 -14.04 -14.16
N THR A 38 -16.44 -14.66 -15.32
CA THR A 38 -15.86 -16.00 -15.45
C THR A 38 -14.40 -16.00 -15.88
N CYS A 39 -14.01 -15.06 -16.75
CA CYS A 39 -12.62 -14.85 -17.15
C CYS A 39 -12.10 -13.63 -16.39
N GLY A 40 -11.96 -13.76 -15.07
CA GLY A 40 -11.54 -12.68 -14.15
C GLY A 40 -10.50 -11.77 -14.80
N VAL A 41 -11.00 -10.71 -15.45
CA VAL A 41 -10.16 -9.76 -16.14
C VAL A 41 -9.46 -9.07 -15.01
N PRO A 42 -8.14 -9.18 -14.88
CA PRO A 42 -7.47 -8.46 -13.84
C PRO A 42 -7.64 -6.98 -14.21
N THR A 43 -8.52 -6.29 -13.52
CA THR A 43 -8.65 -4.82 -13.51
C THR A 43 -7.42 -4.17 -12.86
N THR A 44 -6.25 -4.79 -13.03
CA THR A 44 -4.96 -4.40 -12.47
C THR A 44 -4.21 -3.38 -13.33
N SER A 45 -4.89 -2.69 -14.24
CA SER A 45 -4.30 -1.64 -15.09
C SER A 45 -4.87 -0.24 -14.82
N LEU A 46 -5.46 -0.02 -13.63
CA LEU A 46 -5.86 1.31 -13.14
C LEU A 46 -5.26 1.66 -11.77
N SER A 47 -4.18 1.00 -11.34
CA SER A 47 -3.51 1.30 -10.06
C SER A 47 -2.17 2.06 -10.21
N LEU A 48 -1.94 2.71 -11.36
CA LEU A 48 -0.65 3.37 -11.63
C LEU A 48 -0.58 4.85 -11.25
N ALA A 49 -1.66 5.44 -10.73
CA ALA A 49 -1.64 6.82 -10.28
C ALA A 49 -1.39 6.88 -8.77
N ALA A 50 -0.30 7.54 -8.35
CA ALA A 50 -0.10 7.85 -6.95
C ALA A 50 -1.29 8.69 -6.48
N SER A 51 -1.88 8.28 -5.36
CA SER A 51 -3.09 8.90 -4.84
C SER A 51 -2.78 9.70 -3.58
N LYS A 52 -3.64 10.68 -3.24
CA LYS A 52 -3.60 11.34 -1.92
C LYS A 52 -3.73 10.32 -0.78
N SER A 53 -4.41 9.20 -1.01
CA SER A 53 -4.46 8.05 -0.09
C SER A 53 -3.09 7.47 0.16
N ASP A 54 -2.23 7.29 -0.86
CA ASP A 54 -0.88 6.75 -0.64
C ASP A 54 -0.02 7.68 0.24
N ILE A 55 -0.16 9.01 0.13
CA ILE A 55 0.52 9.97 1.02
C ILE A 55 0.06 9.76 2.47
N LYS A 56 -1.25 9.63 2.68
CA LYS A 56 -1.85 9.40 4.00
C LYS A 56 -1.43 8.05 4.58
N ASP A 57 -1.41 7.02 3.76
CA ASP A 57 -0.97 5.67 4.14
C ASP A 57 0.50 5.65 4.47
N LEU A 58 1.35 6.30 3.65
CA LEU A 58 2.77 6.44 3.95
C LEU A 58 2.99 7.15 5.27
N LYS A 59 2.25 8.22 5.55
CA LYS A 59 2.31 8.94 6.84
C LYS A 59 1.92 8.05 8.01
N ASN A 60 0.88 7.24 7.87
CA ASN A 60 0.41 6.32 8.90
C ASN A 60 1.40 5.18 9.14
N VAL A 61 1.86 4.51 8.08
CA VAL A 61 2.84 3.43 8.16
C VAL A 61 4.17 3.95 8.70
N THR A 62 4.60 5.15 8.33
CA THR A 62 5.82 5.77 8.88
C THR A 62 5.71 6.03 10.38
N LYS A 63 4.54 6.45 10.88
CA LYS A 63 4.30 6.57 12.33
C LYS A 63 4.38 5.22 13.03
N GLN A 64 3.80 4.17 12.42
CA GLN A 64 3.89 2.81 12.96
C GLN A 64 5.34 2.29 12.96
N LEU A 65 6.07 2.48 11.86
CA LEU A 65 7.48 2.15 11.71
C LEU A 65 8.32 2.80 12.81
N LYS A 66 8.12 4.10 13.06
CA LYS A 66 8.80 4.83 14.15
C LYS A 66 8.49 4.24 15.53
N LYS A 67 7.23 3.87 15.79
CA LYS A 67 6.81 3.26 17.07
C LYS A 67 7.45 1.88 17.25
N GLU A 68 7.37 1.01 16.25
CA GLU A 68 7.94 -0.34 16.32
C GLU A 68 9.48 -0.32 16.32
N THR A 69 10.12 0.63 15.64
CA THR A 69 11.58 0.86 15.74
C THR A 69 11.99 1.15 17.19
N LYS A 70 11.28 2.07 17.86
CA LYS A 70 11.54 2.38 19.28
C LYS A 70 11.31 1.17 20.19
N LYS A 71 10.25 0.40 19.95
CA LYS A 71 9.93 -0.81 20.72
C LYS A 71 10.98 -1.89 20.55
N THR A 72 11.40 -2.14 19.30
CA THR A 72 12.46 -3.10 18.95
C THR A 72 13.78 -2.71 19.61
N ARG A 73 14.16 -1.43 19.59
CA ARG A 73 15.34 -0.93 20.32
C ARG A 73 15.28 -1.23 21.81
N LYS A 74 14.13 -0.97 22.47
CA LYS A 74 13.96 -1.29 23.90
C LYS A 74 14.04 -2.79 24.19
N LYS A 75 13.55 -3.64 23.27
CA LYS A 75 13.63 -5.10 23.41
C LYS A 75 15.07 -5.59 23.22
N LYS A 76 15.82 -5.04 22.26
CA LYS A 76 17.25 -5.29 22.08
C LYS A 76 18.03 -5.01 23.34
N GLU A 77 17.86 -3.82 23.93
CA GLU A 77 18.54 -3.42 25.16
C GLU A 77 18.21 -4.37 26.33
N LYS A 78 16.96 -4.82 26.43
CA LYS A 78 16.57 -5.82 27.44
C LYS A 78 17.24 -7.17 27.20
N PHE A 79 17.33 -7.62 25.94
CA PHE A 79 18.02 -8.85 25.58
C PHE A 79 19.52 -8.76 25.91
N GLU A 80 20.21 -7.69 25.54
CA GLU A 80 21.62 -7.47 25.85
C GLU A 80 21.88 -7.44 27.36
N LYS A 81 21.02 -6.79 28.14
CA LYS A 81 21.08 -6.81 29.62
C LYS A 81 20.92 -8.23 30.18
N LYS A 82 20.09 -9.08 29.58
CA LYS A 82 19.90 -10.47 30.02
C LYS A 82 21.06 -11.36 29.58
N ARG A 83 21.58 -11.15 28.36
CA ARG A 83 22.76 -11.82 27.83
C ARG A 83 23.99 -11.56 28.71
N SER A 84 24.27 -10.29 29.04
CA SER A 84 25.38 -9.94 29.92
C SER A 84 25.25 -10.59 31.32
N LYS A 85 24.04 -10.67 31.87
CA LYS A 85 23.79 -11.38 33.14
C LYS A 85 24.01 -12.88 33.02
N PHE A 86 23.67 -13.49 31.90
CA PHE A 86 23.95 -14.90 31.63
C PHE A 86 25.45 -15.17 31.49
N GLU A 87 26.17 -14.31 30.77
CA GLU A 87 27.63 -14.40 30.59
C GLU A 87 28.38 -14.30 31.93
N ARG A 88 27.87 -13.48 32.87
CA ARG A 88 28.43 -13.29 34.22
C ARG A 88 27.88 -14.23 35.30
N ALA A 89 26.94 -15.12 34.96
CA ALA A 89 26.30 -15.99 35.95
C ALA A 89 27.23 -17.12 36.39
N SER A 90 27.22 -17.44 37.68
CA SER A 90 27.87 -18.64 38.21
C SER A 90 27.14 -19.91 37.74
N SER A 91 27.80 -21.09 37.81
CA SER A 91 27.24 -22.35 37.33
C SER A 91 25.84 -22.64 37.91
N ARG A 92 25.65 -22.40 39.22
CA ARG A 92 24.38 -22.60 39.93
C ARG A 92 23.23 -21.70 39.44
N GLN A 93 23.53 -20.55 38.85
CA GLN A 93 22.52 -19.59 38.37
C GLN A 93 22.39 -19.57 36.84
N ARG A 94 23.25 -20.30 36.13
CA ARG A 94 23.40 -20.24 34.68
C ARG A 94 22.13 -20.66 33.96
N ASP A 95 21.47 -21.74 34.39
CA ASP A 95 20.23 -22.22 33.74
C ASP A 95 19.08 -21.24 33.87
N LYS A 96 18.92 -20.62 35.05
CA LYS A 96 17.88 -19.60 35.27
C LYS A 96 18.17 -18.33 34.48
N ALA A 97 19.44 -17.94 34.35
CA ALA A 97 19.84 -16.81 33.54
C ALA A 97 19.65 -17.09 32.04
N ARG A 98 19.96 -18.32 31.60
CA ARG A 98 19.76 -18.80 30.23
C ARG A 98 18.30 -18.72 29.81
N LYS A 99 17.38 -19.31 30.58
CA LYS A 99 15.93 -19.25 30.28
C LYS A 99 15.43 -17.80 30.12
N LYS A 100 15.86 -16.91 31.03
CA LYS A 100 15.48 -15.48 30.97
C LYS A 100 16.07 -14.75 29.75
N MET A 101 17.24 -15.17 29.27
CA MET A 101 17.84 -14.64 28.05
C MET A 101 17.09 -15.13 26.82
N GLU A 102 16.79 -16.43 26.73
CA GLU A 102 16.03 -17.04 25.63
C GLU A 102 14.63 -16.42 25.51
N GLU A 103 13.91 -16.24 26.62
CA GLU A 103 12.62 -15.53 26.63
C GLU A 103 12.71 -14.09 26.10
N ALA A 104 13.81 -13.39 26.42
CA ALA A 104 14.05 -12.04 25.93
C ALA A 104 14.42 -12.03 24.44
N GLN A 105 15.16 -13.05 23.98
CA GLN A 105 15.53 -13.24 22.59
C GLN A 105 14.31 -13.49 21.70
N VAL A 106 13.40 -14.38 22.11
CA VAL A 106 12.15 -14.64 21.39
C VAL A 106 11.34 -13.34 21.23
N LYS A 107 11.14 -12.61 22.34
CA LYS A 107 10.40 -11.33 22.31
C LYS A 107 11.09 -10.25 21.46
N PHE A 108 12.41 -10.30 21.34
CA PHE A 108 13.16 -9.39 20.48
C PHE A 108 12.98 -9.76 19.01
N ARG A 109 13.10 -11.05 18.67
CA ARG A 109 12.86 -11.59 17.33
C ARG A 109 11.45 -11.28 16.84
N ASP A 110 10.42 -11.47 17.67
CA ASP A 110 9.03 -11.13 17.33
C ASP A 110 8.88 -9.65 16.96
N CYS A 111 9.65 -8.75 17.59
CA CYS A 111 9.63 -7.33 17.26
C CYS A 111 10.40 -7.05 15.97
N GLN A 112 11.51 -7.73 15.72
CA GLN A 112 12.26 -7.63 14.45
C GLN A 112 11.41 -8.10 13.26
N GLU A 113 10.64 -9.18 13.39
CA GLU A 113 9.76 -9.66 12.32
C GLU A 113 8.66 -8.65 12.00
N ARG A 114 7.99 -8.08 13.02
CA ARG A 114 7.02 -6.99 12.82
C ARG A 114 7.64 -5.76 12.18
N LEU A 115 8.87 -5.41 12.60
CA LEU A 115 9.60 -4.28 12.04
C LEU A 115 9.96 -4.53 10.57
N ARG A 116 10.39 -5.74 10.20
CA ARG A 116 10.65 -6.15 8.81
C ARG A 116 9.39 -6.01 7.94
N GLY A 117 8.24 -6.51 8.42
CA GLY A 117 6.97 -6.35 7.70
C GLY A 117 6.56 -4.88 7.51
N LEU A 118 6.82 -4.01 8.48
CA LEU A 118 6.59 -2.56 8.33
C LEU A 118 7.58 -1.91 7.35
N VAL A 119 8.84 -2.35 7.35
CA VAL A 119 9.86 -1.89 6.40
C VAL A 119 9.45 -2.21 4.96
N GLU A 120 9.01 -3.44 4.70
CA GLU A 120 8.53 -3.87 3.37
C GLU A 120 7.28 -3.08 2.95
N LYS A 121 6.28 -2.95 3.84
CA LYS A 121 5.08 -2.14 3.56
C LYS A 121 5.42 -0.68 3.26
N THR A 122 6.34 -0.09 4.02
CA THR A 122 6.79 1.29 3.77
C THR A 122 7.45 1.40 2.40
N GLN A 123 8.35 0.48 2.05
CA GLN A 123 9.02 0.47 0.74
C GLN A 123 8.04 0.32 -0.42
N ALA A 124 7.04 -0.56 -0.28
CA ALA A 124 6.02 -0.75 -1.31
C ALA A 124 5.22 0.54 -1.57
N ILE A 125 4.76 1.22 -0.50
CA ILE A 125 4.02 2.48 -0.62
C ILE A 125 4.93 3.58 -1.20
N MET A 126 6.19 3.65 -0.78
CA MET A 126 7.16 4.61 -1.32
C MET A 126 7.43 4.37 -2.81
N GLY A 127 7.49 3.11 -3.24
CA GLY A 127 7.62 2.74 -4.66
C GLY A 127 6.46 3.28 -5.49
N ARG A 128 5.21 3.03 -5.05
CA ARG A 128 4.01 3.54 -5.72
C ARG A 128 3.94 5.06 -5.75
N LEU A 129 4.32 5.72 -4.64
CA LEU A 129 4.38 7.17 -4.59
C LEU A 129 5.41 7.71 -5.58
N ARG A 130 6.64 7.19 -5.56
CA ARG A 130 7.70 7.64 -6.48
C ARG A 130 7.32 7.46 -7.95
N SER A 131 6.65 6.36 -8.31
CA SER A 131 6.23 6.12 -9.70
C SER A 131 5.12 7.05 -10.18
N GLY A 132 4.23 7.51 -9.29
CA GLY A 132 3.09 8.35 -9.66
C GLY A 132 3.16 9.80 -9.19
N THR A 133 4.26 10.25 -8.56
CA THR A 133 4.36 11.60 -7.97
C THR A 133 4.15 12.69 -9.01
N SER A 134 4.63 12.49 -10.25
CA SER A 134 4.47 13.47 -11.35
C SER A 134 3.02 13.75 -11.75
N GLN A 135 2.08 12.86 -11.42
CA GLN A 135 0.66 12.99 -11.74
C GLN A 135 -0.14 13.73 -10.64
N LEU A 136 0.49 14.03 -9.50
CA LEU A 136 -0.12 14.77 -8.40
C LEU A 136 -0.10 16.28 -8.65
N SER A 137 -0.97 17.03 -7.96
CA SER A 137 -0.89 18.49 -7.96
C SER A 137 0.45 18.96 -7.34
N MET A 138 0.95 20.12 -7.75
CA MET A 138 2.21 20.69 -7.20
C MET A 138 2.25 20.73 -5.66
N LYS A 139 1.11 20.96 -5.02
CA LYS A 139 0.99 20.96 -3.56
C LYS A 139 1.17 19.54 -3.00
N ASP A 140 0.51 18.56 -3.60
CA ASP A 140 0.56 17.16 -3.17
C ASP A 140 1.92 16.51 -3.50
N GLN A 141 2.58 16.93 -4.59
CA GLN A 141 3.95 16.55 -4.91
C GLN A 141 4.93 16.96 -3.80
N ARG A 142 4.87 18.22 -3.37
CA ARG A 142 5.70 18.72 -2.26
C ARG A 142 5.42 17.97 -0.95
N GLU A 143 4.16 17.64 -0.67
CA GLU A 143 3.82 16.84 0.51
C GLU A 143 4.33 15.40 0.40
N ALA A 144 4.19 14.78 -0.77
CA ALA A 144 4.70 13.44 -1.07
C ALA A 144 6.22 13.39 -0.90
N GLU A 145 6.97 14.31 -1.49
CA GLU A 145 8.43 14.39 -1.35
C GLU A 145 8.87 14.56 0.10
N LYS A 146 8.22 15.47 0.84
CA LYS A 146 8.48 15.66 2.27
C LYS A 146 8.23 14.38 3.06
N GLN A 147 7.18 13.65 2.72
CA GLN A 147 6.84 12.40 3.39
C GLN A 147 7.79 11.26 3.00
N LEU A 148 8.19 11.16 1.73
CA LEU A 148 9.19 10.21 1.23
C LEU A 148 10.53 10.38 1.97
N ARG A 149 11.04 11.62 2.10
CA ARG A 149 12.28 11.90 2.85
C ARG A 149 12.19 11.44 4.32
N LYS A 150 11.08 11.77 4.98
CA LYS A 150 10.84 11.32 6.38
C LYS A 150 10.78 9.80 6.49
N SER A 151 10.14 9.14 5.53
CA SER A 151 10.04 7.68 5.50
C SER A 151 11.39 7.02 5.24
N ASP A 152 12.21 7.57 4.33
CA ASP A 152 13.60 7.11 4.09
C ASP A 152 14.45 7.20 5.36
N GLU A 153 14.39 8.33 6.09
CA GLU A 153 15.10 8.47 7.37
C GLU A 153 14.67 7.41 8.40
N GLN A 154 13.37 7.12 8.50
CA GLN A 154 12.88 6.09 9.42
C GLN A 154 13.25 4.68 8.96
N LEU A 155 13.26 4.43 7.65
CA LEU A 155 13.71 3.17 7.07
C LEU A 155 15.19 2.92 7.35
N GLY A 156 16.04 3.94 7.24
CA GLY A 156 17.46 3.83 7.60
C GLY A 156 17.65 3.40 9.06
N ARG A 157 16.92 4.03 9.99
CA ARG A 157 16.95 3.67 11.43
C ARG A 157 16.41 2.26 11.69
N ALA A 158 15.35 1.87 11.01
CA ALA A 158 14.76 0.53 11.14
C ALA A 158 15.70 -0.55 10.61
N ARG A 159 16.27 -0.36 9.42
CA ARG A 159 17.23 -1.30 8.80
C ARG A 159 18.49 -1.48 9.66
N HIS A 160 19.01 -0.39 10.23
CA HIS A 160 20.13 -0.47 11.18
C HIS A 160 19.82 -1.37 12.38
N LEU A 161 18.57 -1.41 12.87
CA LEU A 161 18.18 -2.31 13.97
C LEU A 161 17.95 -3.76 13.54
N LEU A 162 17.72 -4.01 12.25
CA LEU A 162 17.49 -5.35 11.70
C LEU A 162 18.78 -6.07 11.27
N ASN A 163 19.84 -5.32 10.96
CA ASN A 163 21.14 -5.86 10.54
C ASN A 163 22.09 -6.19 11.72
N PHE A 164 21.56 -6.24 12.94
CA PHE A 164 22.26 -6.61 14.18
C PHE A 164 21.73 -7.94 14.69
#